data_AF-A0AAU3R9Z2-F1
#
_entry.id   AF-A0AAU3R9Z2-F1
#
_cell.length_a   1.000
_cell.length_b   1.000
_cell.length_c   1.000
_cell.angle_alpha   90.00
_cell.angle_beta   90.00
_cell.angle_gamma   90.00
#
_symmetry.space_group_name_H-M   'P 1'
#
loop_
_entity.id
_entity.type
_entity.pdbx_description
1 polymer ?
#
loop_
_entity_poly.entity_id
_entity_poly.type
_entity_poly.pdbx_seq_one_letter_code
_entity_poly.pdbx_strand_id
1 'polypeptide(L)'
;MNPLPGDLFARRLRQERERLGISQAELARRMAALLGTNVDSTAITRIEQQTRAVRLDEAVTAAEALGVPLITLVSDNYARENEAEIQKQLAELAIAEQEQERLRQKIHRITQTIQQLSAEREAFRSHALSVNPETAGDHELDPEPQASLDVRMRVVRNKPAGEGTGLGA
;
A
#
# COMPACT_ATOMS: atom_id res chain seq x y z
N MET A 1 -17.14 -33.15 -13.50
CA MET A 1 -16.30 -33.42 -12.31
C MET A 1 -15.41 -32.21 -12.09
N ASN A 2 -15.22 -31.77 -10.85
CA ASN A 2 -14.23 -30.74 -10.56
C ASN A 2 -12.84 -31.35 -10.81
N PRO A 3 -11.94 -30.67 -11.54
CA PRO A 3 -10.59 -31.18 -11.77
C PRO A 3 -9.87 -31.35 -10.43
N LEU A 4 -9.11 -32.43 -10.28
CA LEU A 4 -8.30 -32.62 -9.08
C LEU A 4 -7.20 -31.55 -9.04
N PRO A 5 -6.70 -31.17 -7.85
CA PRO A 5 -5.61 -30.20 -7.75
C PRO A 5 -4.37 -30.56 -8.58
N GLY A 6 -4.08 -31.86 -8.73
CA GLY A 6 -3.01 -32.34 -9.60
C GLY A 6 -3.27 -32.10 -11.09
N ASP A 7 -4.52 -32.16 -11.53
CA ASP A 7 -4.88 -31.91 -12.92
C ASP A 7 -4.75 -30.43 -13.26
N LEU A 8 -5.20 -29.57 -12.34
CA LEU A 8 -5.03 -28.12 -12.41
C LEU A 8 -3.56 -27.74 -12.46
N PHE A 9 -2.75 -28.34 -11.56
CA PHE A 9 -1.31 -28.15 -11.50
C PHE A 9 -0.64 -28.46 -12.85
N ALA A 10 -0.87 -29.66 -13.41
CA ALA A 10 -0.25 -30.06 -14.66
C ALA A 10 -0.59 -29.09 -15.81
N ARG A 11 -1.85 -28.67 -15.89
CA ARG A 11 -2.33 -27.71 -16.90
C ARG A 11 -1.69 -26.33 -16.72
N ARG A 12 -1.66 -25.80 -15.49
CA ARG A 12 -1.10 -24.48 -15.18
C ARG A 12 0.42 -24.46 -15.32
N LEU A 13 1.09 -25.52 -14.91
CA LEU A 13 2.53 -25.71 -15.09
C LEU A 13 2.91 -25.54 -16.56
N ARG A 14 2.18 -26.23 -17.45
CA ARG A 14 2.37 -26.11 -18.90
C ARG A 14 2.12 -24.68 -19.40
N GLN A 15 1.02 -24.06 -18.98
CA GLN A 15 0.67 -22.69 -19.39
C GLN A 15 1.73 -21.67 -18.97
N GLU A 16 2.17 -21.71 -17.71
CA GLU A 16 3.21 -20.79 -17.20
C GLU A 16 4.56 -21.04 -17.86
N ARG A 17 4.92 -22.31 -18.11
CA ARG A 17 6.12 -22.66 -18.87
C ARG A 17 6.09 -22.08 -20.28
N GLU A 18 4.97 -22.24 -20.98
CA GLU A 18 4.76 -21.70 -22.33
C GLU A 18 4.74 -20.16 -22.34
N ARG A 19 4.15 -19.53 -21.31
CA ARG A 19 4.16 -18.07 -21.14
C ARG A 19 5.58 -17.51 -21.00
N LEU A 20 6.46 -18.23 -20.33
CA LEU A 20 7.88 -17.87 -20.20
C LEU A 20 8.72 -18.24 -21.44
N GLY A 21 8.15 -18.95 -22.42
CA GLY A 21 8.87 -19.37 -23.62
C GLY A 21 9.97 -20.42 -23.37
N ILE A 22 9.95 -21.10 -22.23
CA ILE A 22 10.98 -22.08 -21.86
C ILE A 22 10.57 -23.50 -22.22
N SER A 23 11.54 -24.35 -22.56
CA SER A 23 11.30 -25.76 -22.87
C SER A 23 11.12 -26.60 -21.60
N GLN A 24 10.57 -27.80 -21.74
CA GLN A 24 10.48 -28.77 -20.63
C GLN A 24 11.87 -29.12 -20.06
N ALA A 25 12.88 -29.21 -20.92
CA ALA A 25 14.27 -29.46 -20.51
C ALA A 25 14.86 -28.28 -19.73
N GLU A 26 14.52 -27.05 -20.10
CA GLU A 26 14.94 -25.87 -19.35
C GLU A 26 14.28 -25.81 -17.97
N LEU A 27 12.98 -26.10 -17.88
CA LEU A 27 12.30 -26.21 -16.59
C LEU A 27 12.92 -27.30 -15.71
N ALA A 28 13.20 -28.47 -16.28
CA ALA A 28 13.86 -29.57 -15.56
C ALA A 28 15.24 -29.17 -15.02
N ARG A 29 16.06 -28.45 -15.80
CA ARG A 29 17.35 -27.91 -15.35
C ARG A 29 17.20 -26.94 -14.18
N ARG A 30 16.25 -26.01 -14.25
CA ARG A 30 15.99 -25.04 -13.17
C ARG A 30 15.53 -25.74 -11.89
N MET A 31 14.64 -26.72 -12.02
CA MET A 31 14.20 -27.53 -10.88
C MET A 31 15.35 -28.35 -10.29
N ALA A 32 16.22 -28.92 -11.12
CA ALA A 32 17.37 -29.69 -10.65
C ALA A 32 18.36 -28.83 -9.87
N ALA A 33 18.56 -27.57 -10.28
CA ALA A 33 19.41 -26.63 -9.57
C ALA A 33 18.88 -26.30 -8.16
N LEU A 34 17.55 -26.23 -8.00
CA LEU A 34 16.89 -25.94 -6.71
C LEU A 34 16.77 -27.17 -5.80
N LEU A 35 16.43 -28.33 -6.35
CA LEU A 35 16.29 -29.59 -5.59
C LEU A 35 17.65 -30.21 -5.21
N GLY A 36 18.74 -29.82 -5.89
CA GLY A 36 20.04 -30.47 -5.74
C GLY A 36 20.08 -31.90 -6.28
N THR A 37 19.06 -32.31 -7.04
CA THR A 37 18.94 -33.64 -7.63
C THR A 37 18.60 -33.55 -9.10
N ASN A 38 19.04 -34.52 -9.90
CA ASN A 38 18.78 -34.50 -11.34
C ASN A 38 17.29 -34.74 -11.62
N VAL A 39 16.64 -33.76 -12.25
CA VAL A 39 15.25 -33.88 -12.74
C VAL A 39 15.32 -34.08 -14.25
N ASP A 40 14.75 -35.19 -14.72
CA ASP A 40 14.71 -35.52 -16.15
C ASP A 40 13.57 -34.76 -16.85
N SER A 41 13.81 -34.29 -18.09
CA SER A 41 12.79 -33.61 -18.90
C SER A 41 11.58 -34.51 -19.18
N THR A 42 11.78 -35.83 -19.27
CA THR A 42 10.71 -36.81 -19.41
C THR A 42 9.79 -36.87 -18.19
N ALA A 43 10.31 -36.59 -16.98
CA ALA A 43 9.49 -36.50 -15.78
C ALA A 43 8.54 -35.30 -15.86
N ILE A 44 9.04 -34.15 -16.35
CA ILE A 44 8.22 -32.95 -16.61
C ILE A 44 7.15 -33.25 -17.65
N THR A 45 7.51 -33.90 -18.77
CA THR A 45 6.54 -34.31 -19.80
C THR A 45 5.43 -35.18 -19.21
N ARG A 46 5.77 -36.16 -18.36
CA ARG A 46 4.79 -37.05 -17.73
C ARG A 46 3.90 -36.33 -16.71
N ILE A 47 4.44 -35.36 -15.98
CA ILE A 47 3.67 -34.49 -15.08
C ILE A 47 2.68 -33.66 -15.90
N GLU A 48 3.13 -32.98 -16.97
CA GLU A 48 2.26 -32.16 -17.83
C GLU A 48 1.18 -32.99 -18.53
N GLN A 49 1.46 -34.27 -18.84
CA GLN A 49 0.51 -35.23 -19.41
C GLN A 49 -0.36 -35.94 -18.37
N GLN A 50 -0.19 -35.64 -17.07
CA GLN A 50 -0.92 -36.29 -15.97
C GLN A 50 -0.72 -37.81 -15.90
N THR A 51 0.37 -38.34 -16.48
CA THR A 51 0.73 -39.77 -16.44
C THR A 51 1.64 -40.12 -15.26
N ARG A 52 1.94 -39.13 -14.41
CA ARG A 52 2.68 -39.26 -13.16
C ARG A 52 2.17 -38.22 -12.16
N ALA A 53 1.90 -38.66 -10.93
CA ALA A 53 1.59 -37.74 -9.84
C ALA A 53 2.82 -36.90 -9.46
N VAL A 54 2.62 -35.60 -9.26
CA VAL A 54 3.68 -34.70 -8.79
C VAL A 54 3.79 -34.79 -7.26
N ARG A 55 5.01 -34.84 -6.74
CA ARG A 55 5.24 -34.73 -5.30
C ARG A 55 5.15 -33.27 -4.87
N LEU A 56 4.86 -33.02 -3.60
CA LEU A 56 4.77 -31.64 -3.09
C LEU A 56 6.09 -30.88 -3.27
N ASP A 57 7.22 -31.51 -2.97
CA ASP A 57 8.55 -30.90 -3.14
C ASP A 57 8.79 -30.49 -4.61
N GLU A 58 8.47 -31.39 -5.55
CA GLU A 58 8.55 -31.11 -6.99
C GLU A 58 7.63 -29.96 -7.40
N ALA A 59 6.42 -29.89 -6.84
CA ALA A 59 5.46 -28.85 -7.13
C ALA A 59 5.92 -27.47 -6.62
N VAL A 60 6.44 -27.41 -5.39
CA VAL A 60 7.02 -26.19 -4.80
C VAL A 60 8.20 -25.71 -5.63
N THR A 61 9.12 -26.62 -5.96
CA THR A 61 10.29 -26.27 -6.78
C THR A 61 9.90 -25.83 -8.19
N ALA A 62 8.91 -26.47 -8.81
CA ALA A 62 8.43 -26.06 -10.12
C ALA A 62 7.84 -24.64 -10.10
N ALA A 63 7.07 -24.30 -9.05
CA ALA A 63 6.52 -22.97 -8.85
C ALA A 63 7.63 -21.92 -8.70
N GLU A 64 8.65 -22.22 -7.88
CA GLU A 64 9.82 -21.37 -7.69
C GLU A 64 10.64 -21.19 -8.98
N ALA A 65 10.88 -22.27 -9.73
CA ALA A 65 11.59 -22.24 -11.01
C ALA A 65 10.87 -21.40 -12.08
N LEU A 66 9.55 -21.28 -11.99
CA LEU A 66 8.70 -20.45 -12.83
C LEU A 66 8.50 -19.03 -12.26
N GLY A 67 8.96 -18.75 -11.04
CA GLY A 67 8.80 -17.46 -10.38
C GLY A 67 7.35 -17.12 -10.03
N VAL A 68 6.51 -18.12 -9.79
CA VAL A 68 5.09 -17.93 -9.41
C VAL A 68 4.78 -18.59 -8.07
N PRO A 69 3.84 -18.06 -7.27
CA PRO A 69 3.37 -18.75 -6.07
C PRO A 69 2.75 -20.12 -6.41
N LEU A 70 3.02 -21.15 -5.60
CA LEU A 70 2.44 -22.49 -5.81
C LEU A 70 0.92 -22.46 -5.92
N ILE A 71 0.27 -21.60 -5.13
CA ILE A 71 -1.19 -21.44 -5.14
C ILE A 71 -1.75 -21.07 -6.53
N THR A 72 -0.98 -20.36 -7.35
CA THR A 72 -1.32 -20.02 -8.74
C THR A 72 -1.41 -21.26 -9.63
N LEU A 73 -0.64 -22.31 -9.32
CA LEU A 73 -0.64 -23.55 -10.08
C LEU A 73 -1.78 -24.50 -9.66
N VAL A 74 -2.22 -24.43 -8.41
CA VAL A 74 -3.20 -25.39 -7.85
C VAL A 74 -4.63 -24.83 -7.69
N SER A 75 -4.82 -23.51 -7.81
CA SER A 75 -6.13 -22.86 -7.66
C SER A 75 -6.48 -21.99 -8.86
N ASP A 76 -7.62 -22.26 -9.50
CA ASP A 76 -8.17 -21.43 -10.58
C ASP A 76 -8.78 -20.11 -10.06
N ASN A 77 -9.11 -20.02 -8.77
CA ASN A 77 -9.81 -18.87 -8.20
C ASN A 77 -8.86 -17.83 -7.57
N TYR A 78 -7.62 -18.22 -7.28
CA TYR A 78 -6.67 -17.34 -6.57
C TYR A 78 -6.42 -16.02 -7.30
N ALA A 79 -6.26 -16.05 -8.63
CA ALA A 79 -6.03 -14.82 -9.40
C ALA A 79 -7.23 -13.87 -9.32
N ARG A 80 -8.46 -14.40 -9.42
CA ARG A 80 -9.69 -13.58 -9.35
C ARG A 80 -9.97 -13.07 -7.95
N GLU A 81 -9.78 -13.92 -6.94
CA GLU A 81 -9.95 -13.56 -5.53
C GLU A 81 -8.93 -12.48 -5.12
N ASN A 82 -7.67 -12.64 -5.55
CA ASN A 82 -6.63 -11.66 -5.28
C ASN A 82 -6.90 -10.33 -6.01
N GLU A 83 -7.36 -10.36 -7.26
CA GLU A 83 -7.77 -9.16 -7.98
C GLU A 83 -8.95 -8.45 -7.30
N ALA A 84 -9.96 -9.20 -6.85
CA ALA A 84 -11.10 -8.63 -6.13
C ALA A 84 -10.68 -8.00 -4.79
N GLU A 85 -9.77 -8.63 -4.05
CA GLU A 85 -9.24 -8.07 -2.81
C GLU A 85 -8.41 -6.80 -3.09
N ILE A 86 -7.56 -6.79 -4.13
CA ILE A 86 -6.83 -5.59 -4.54
C ILE A 86 -7.80 -4.45 -4.86
N GLN A 87 -8.87 -4.71 -5.64
CA GLN A 87 -9.87 -3.69 -5.97
C GLN A 87 -10.58 -3.15 -4.73
N LYS A 88 -10.91 -4.02 -3.78
CA LYS A 88 -11.49 -3.63 -2.49
C LYS A 88 -10.54 -2.71 -1.70
N GLN A 89 -9.27 -3.09 -1.58
CA GLN A 89 -8.26 -2.29 -0.87
C GLN A 89 -8.03 -0.93 -1.55
N LEU A 90 -8.03 -0.88 -2.88
CA LEU A 90 -7.94 0.38 -3.63
C LEU A 90 -9.16 1.29 -3.38
N ALA A 91 -10.36 0.72 -3.30
CA ALA A 91 -11.56 1.49 -2.97
C ALA A 91 -11.52 2.03 -1.53
N GLU A 92 -11.08 1.22 -0.57
CA GLU A 92 -10.89 1.65 0.83
C GLU A 92 -9.85 2.77 0.93
N LEU A 93 -8.74 2.66 0.20
CA LEU A 93 -7.72 3.70 0.13
C LEU A 93 -8.28 5.02 -0.42
N ALA A 94 -9.04 4.98 -1.52
CA ALA A 94 -9.62 6.18 -2.12
C ALA A 94 -10.58 6.91 -1.15
N ILE A 95 -11.37 6.15 -0.37
CA ILE A 95 -12.25 6.72 0.67
C ILE A 95 -11.42 7.40 1.76
N ALA A 96 -10.35 6.74 2.24
CA ALA A 96 -9.48 7.29 3.27
C ALA A 96 -8.76 8.57 2.81
N GLU A 97 -8.30 8.61 1.57
CA GLU A 97 -7.68 9.79 0.96
C GLU A 97 -8.64 10.97 0.88
N GLN A 98 -9.90 10.72 0.46
CA GLN A 98 -10.94 11.75 0.43
C GLN A 98 -11.23 12.30 1.83
N GLU A 99 -11.30 11.45 2.84
CA GLU A 99 -11.50 11.88 4.23
C GLU A 99 -10.30 12.70 4.74
N GLN A 100 -9.08 12.28 4.43
CA GLN A 100 -7.88 13.02 4.80
C GLN A 100 -7.88 14.43 4.20
N GLU A 101 -8.25 14.57 2.93
CA GLU A 101 -8.32 15.87 2.27
C GLU A 101 -9.41 16.75 2.89
N ARG A 102 -10.58 16.16 3.21
CA ARG A 102 -11.64 16.87 3.93
C ARG A 102 -11.17 17.39 5.29
N LEU A 103 -10.43 16.56 6.03
CA LEU A 103 -9.86 16.95 7.33
C LEU A 103 -8.82 18.05 7.18
N ARG A 104 -7.96 18.00 6.16
CA ARG A 104 -7.01 19.08 5.84
C ARG A 104 -7.70 20.40 5.59
N GLN A 105 -8.76 20.41 4.78
CA GLN A 105 -9.53 21.63 4.51
C GLN A 105 -10.19 22.18 5.77
N LYS A 106 -10.72 21.29 6.64
CA LYS A 106 -11.29 21.69 7.92
C LYS A 106 -10.24 22.31 8.84
N ILE A 107 -9.06 21.71 8.95
CA ILE A 107 -7.93 22.25 9.72
C ILE A 107 -7.55 23.63 9.18
N HIS A 108 -7.47 23.79 7.86
CA HIS A 108 -7.11 25.06 7.24
C HIS A 108 -8.12 26.17 7.58
N ARG A 109 -9.42 25.90 7.43
CA ARG A 109 -10.49 26.84 7.78
C ARG A 109 -10.44 27.25 9.25
N ILE A 110 -10.33 26.27 10.16
CA ILE A 110 -10.25 26.55 11.61
C ILE A 110 -9.01 27.41 11.92
N THR A 111 -7.87 27.12 11.28
CA THR A 111 -6.65 27.91 11.45
C THR A 111 -6.87 29.37 11.02
N GLN A 112 -7.50 29.61 9.88
CA GLN A 112 -7.82 30.96 9.41
C GLN A 112 -8.76 31.69 10.37
N THR A 113 -9.81 31.02 10.86
CA THR A 113 -10.72 31.61 11.84
C THR A 113 -10.01 31.99 13.14
N ILE A 114 -9.13 31.12 13.64
CA ILE A 114 -8.33 31.42 14.83
C ILE A 114 -7.43 32.65 14.61
N GLN A 115 -6.81 32.76 13.43
CA GLN A 115 -5.98 33.92 13.08
C GLN A 115 -6.79 35.22 13.06
N GLN A 116 -7.97 35.20 12.44
CA GLN A 116 -8.88 36.36 12.40
C GLN A 116 -9.31 36.79 13.81
N LEU A 117 -9.81 35.84 14.61
CA LEU A 117 -10.25 36.13 15.99
C LEU A 117 -9.09 36.62 16.87
N SER A 118 -7.89 36.10 16.66
CA SER A 118 -6.70 36.55 17.40
C SER A 118 -6.32 37.99 17.04
N ALA A 119 -6.37 38.35 15.75
CA ALA A 119 -6.11 39.69 15.27
C ALA A 119 -7.17 40.70 15.75
N GLU A 120 -8.45 40.33 15.71
CA GLU A 120 -9.55 41.15 16.24
C GLU A 120 -9.37 41.41 17.74
N ARG A 121 -8.99 40.37 18.51
CA ARG A 121 -8.71 40.51 19.94
C ARG A 121 -7.53 41.43 20.21
N GLU A 122 -6.45 41.33 19.45
CA GLU A 122 -5.27 42.18 19.60
C GLU A 122 -5.57 43.65 19.25
N ALA A 123 -6.37 43.89 18.22
CA ALA A 123 -6.86 45.22 17.87
C ALA A 123 -7.73 45.81 19.00
N PHE A 124 -8.64 45.00 19.57
CA PHE A 124 -9.47 45.41 20.71
C PHE A 124 -8.62 45.71 21.95
N ARG A 125 -7.64 44.86 22.29
CA ARG A 125 -6.71 45.09 23.41
C ARG A 125 -5.91 46.38 23.22
N SER A 126 -5.41 46.61 22.00
CA SER A 126 -4.66 47.82 21.65
C SER A 126 -5.52 49.09 21.77
N HIS A 127 -6.80 49.02 21.37
CA HIS A 127 -7.75 50.12 21.50
C HIS A 127 -8.15 50.38 22.97
N ALA A 128 -8.39 49.32 23.76
CA ALA A 128 -8.69 49.46 25.18
C ALA A 128 -7.52 50.11 25.95
N LEU A 129 -6.27 49.70 25.65
CA LEU A 129 -5.06 50.29 26.23
C LEU A 129 -4.86 51.77 25.85
N SER A 130 -5.35 52.20 24.68
CA SER A 130 -5.26 53.62 24.28
C SER A 130 -6.38 54.49 24.84
N VAL A 131 -7.53 53.89 25.23
CA VAL A 131 -8.70 54.61 25.75
C VAL A 131 -8.76 54.63 27.28
N ASN A 132 -8.29 53.57 27.97
CA ASN A 132 -8.20 53.51 29.44
C ASN A 132 -7.17 52.47 29.91
N PRO A 133 -6.02 52.86 30.51
CA PRO A 133 -4.96 51.93 30.90
C PRO A 133 -5.31 51.04 32.12
N GLU A 134 -6.36 51.35 32.88
CA GLU A 134 -6.74 50.59 34.09
C GLU A 134 -7.55 49.32 33.82
N THR A 135 -8.12 49.14 32.62
CA THR A 135 -8.95 47.97 32.25
C THR A 135 -8.17 46.78 31.65
N ALA A 136 -6.84 46.83 31.65
CA ALA A 136 -5.99 45.86 30.94
C ALA A 136 -5.92 44.44 31.58
N GLY A 137 -6.38 44.29 32.84
CA GLY A 137 -6.21 43.07 33.63
C GLY A 137 -7.22 41.95 33.38
N ASP A 138 -8.40 42.25 32.82
CA ASP A 138 -9.55 41.31 32.90
C ASP A 138 -9.72 40.36 31.71
N HIS A 139 -8.79 40.36 30.73
CA HIS A 139 -8.94 39.60 29.47
C HIS A 139 -7.74 38.73 29.08
N GLU A 140 -6.89 38.35 30.03
CA GLU A 140 -5.76 37.46 29.76
C GLU A 140 -6.23 35.99 29.71
N LEU A 141 -6.00 35.30 28.58
CA LEU A 141 -6.19 33.85 28.51
C LEU A 141 -5.11 33.14 29.33
N ASP A 142 -5.43 31.95 29.84
CA ASP A 142 -4.44 31.05 30.42
C ASP A 142 -3.27 30.82 29.44
N PRO A 143 -2.02 30.71 29.95
CA PRO A 143 -0.80 30.70 29.13
C PRO A 143 -0.64 29.46 28.22
N GLU A 144 -1.27 28.34 28.56
CA GLU A 144 -1.14 27.07 27.82
C GLU A 144 -1.74 27.05 26.39
N PRO A 145 -2.99 27.50 26.17
CA PRO A 145 -3.54 27.59 24.81
C PRO A 145 -2.76 28.58 23.93
N GLN A 146 -2.16 29.62 24.52
CA GLN A 146 -1.42 30.65 23.79
C GLN A 146 -0.06 30.11 23.28
N ALA A 147 0.67 29.36 24.11
CA ALA A 147 1.91 28.71 23.71
C ALA A 147 1.68 27.64 22.62
N SER A 148 0.58 26.88 22.72
CA SER A 148 0.21 25.86 21.73
C SER A 148 -0.12 26.44 20.35
N LEU A 149 -0.74 27.62 20.32
CA LEU A 149 -1.04 28.37 19.10
C LEU A 149 0.23 28.93 18.46
N ASP A 150 1.14 29.52 19.25
CA ASP A 150 2.39 30.11 18.74
C ASP A 150 3.33 29.08 18.11
N VAL A 151 3.45 27.89 18.71
CA VAL A 151 4.24 26.79 18.15
C VAL A 151 3.68 26.35 16.79
N ARG A 152 2.36 26.20 16.66
CA ARG A 152 1.72 25.84 15.39
C ARG A 152 1.78 26.94 14.34
N MET A 153 1.65 28.21 14.75
CA MET A 153 1.75 29.37 13.85
C MET A 153 3.16 29.51 13.25
N ARG A 154 4.22 29.23 14.02
CA ARG A 154 5.60 29.18 13.50
C ARG A 154 5.80 28.10 12.44
N VAL A 155 5.19 26.93 12.60
CA VAL A 155 5.29 25.81 11.64
C VAL A 155 4.57 26.12 10.32
N VAL A 156 3.45 26.84 10.36
CA VAL A 156 2.72 27.26 9.14
C VAL A 156 3.48 28.37 8.39
N ARG A 157 4.14 29.29 9.09
CA ARG A 157 4.93 30.38 8.48
C ARG A 157 6.23 29.91 7.83
N ASN A 158 6.82 28.82 8.32
CA ASN A 158 8.11 28.30 7.85
C ASN A 158 8.00 27.09 6.92
N LYS A 159 6.81 26.75 6.39
CA LYS A 159 6.68 25.64 5.43
C LYS A 159 7.13 26.12 4.03
N PRO A 160 8.27 25.64 3.49
CA PRO A 160 8.69 26.04 2.16
C PRO A 160 7.69 25.53 1.12
N ALA A 161 7.33 26.41 0.18
CA ALA A 161 6.53 26.05 -0.97
C ALA A 161 7.37 25.17 -1.90
N GLY A 162 7.19 23.86 -1.81
CA GLY A 162 7.74 22.90 -2.77
C GLY A 162 8.57 21.81 -2.15
N GLU A 163 7.91 20.76 -1.66
CA GLU A 163 8.47 19.41 -1.74
C GLU A 163 7.32 18.51 -2.19
N GLY A 164 7.15 18.45 -3.52
CA GLY A 164 6.52 17.31 -4.15
C GLY A 164 7.48 16.14 -4.04
N THR A 165 7.17 15.19 -3.16
CA THR A 165 7.83 13.89 -3.14
C THR A 165 7.43 13.13 -4.40
N GLY A 166 8.22 13.31 -5.45
CA GLY A 166 8.36 12.34 -6.52
C GLY A 166 9.02 11.08 -5.96
N LEU A 167 8.28 9.98 -5.97
CA LEU A 167 8.83 8.64 -5.90
C LEU A 167 9.49 8.33 -7.25
N GLY A 168 10.76 7.91 -7.23
CA GLY A 168 11.41 7.28 -8.38
C GLY A 168 12.93 7.38 -8.39
N ALA A 169 13.60 6.41 -7.75
CA ALA A 169 14.57 5.47 -8.33
C ALA A 169 15.43 4.85 -7.23
#